data_AF-A0A822DH06-F1
#
_entry.id   AF-A0A822DH06-F1
#
_cell.length_a   1.000
_cell.length_b   1.000
_cell.length_c   1.000
_cell.angle_alpha   90.00
_cell.angle_beta   90.00
_cell.angle_gamma   90.00
#
_symmetry.space_group_name_H-M   'P 1'
#
loop_
_entity.id
_entity.type
_entity.pdbx_description
1 polymer ?
#
loop_
_entity_poly.entity_id
_entity_poly.type
_entity_poly.pdbx_seq_one_letter_code
_entity_poly.pdbx_strand_id
1 'polypeptide(L)'
;QIENYRNSGRLLPTTLFVTFDITNLYTMIPRHGAIAALQKFLSKHADNRRIHGMTIDTITRLARLVLDTNCFVYNNKYYQQIRGGAM
;
A
#
# COMPACT_ATOMS: atom_id res chain seq x y z
N GLN A 1 -18.02 -11.45 8.37
CA GLN A 1 -16.89 -12.16 7.72
C GLN A 1 -16.56 -13.49 8.40
N ILE A 2 -16.29 -13.53 9.72
CA ILE A 2 -16.05 -14.81 10.45
C ILE A 2 -17.22 -15.80 10.33
N GLU A 3 -18.47 -15.32 10.41
CA GLU A 3 -19.64 -16.19 10.24
C GLU A 3 -19.67 -16.93 8.90
N ASN A 4 -19.12 -16.33 7.83
CA ASN A 4 -19.03 -16.99 6.53
C ASN A 4 -18.02 -18.16 6.57
N TYR A 5 -16.93 -18.03 7.33
CA TYR A 5 -15.98 -19.12 7.55
C TYR A 5 -16.59 -20.23 8.40
N ARG A 6 -17.42 -19.88 9.41
CA ARG A 6 -18.20 -20.85 10.20
C ARG A 6 -19.17 -21.62 9.30
N ASN A 7 -19.99 -20.90 8.53
CA ASN A 7 -21.05 -21.49 7.72
C ASN A 7 -20.51 -22.31 6.53
N SER A 8 -19.26 -22.07 6.11
CA SER A 8 -18.56 -22.88 5.10
C SER A 8 -17.73 -24.03 5.68
N GLY A 9 -17.84 -24.32 6.98
CA GLY A 9 -17.13 -25.43 7.63
C GLY A 9 -15.60 -25.22 7.71
N ARG A 10 -15.11 -23.99 7.57
CA ARG A 10 -13.68 -23.65 7.56
C ARG A 10 -13.09 -23.36 8.94
N LEU A 11 -13.93 -23.40 9.99
CA LEU A 11 -13.51 -23.27 11.37
C LEU A 11 -13.64 -24.62 12.05
N LEU A 12 -12.52 -25.17 12.50
CA LEU A 12 -12.47 -26.38 13.31
C LEU A 12 -12.49 -25.99 14.79
N PRO A 13 -12.87 -26.90 15.71
CA PRO A 13 -12.73 -26.68 17.15
C PRO A 13 -11.28 -26.35 17.57
N THR A 14 -10.31 -26.76 16.76
CA THR A 14 -8.87 -26.51 16.96
C THR A 14 -8.38 -25.22 16.31
N THR A 15 -9.24 -24.45 15.64
CA THR A 15 -8.85 -23.19 14.99
C THR A 15 -8.51 -22.14 16.05
N LEU A 16 -7.28 -21.64 16.00
CA LEU A 16 -6.79 -20.56 16.85
C LEU A 16 -7.02 -19.21 16.18
N PHE A 17 -7.57 -18.27 16.93
CA PHE A 17 -7.68 -16.88 16.51
C PHE A 17 -6.50 -16.09 17.07
N VAL A 18 -5.88 -15.31 16.20
CA VAL A 18 -4.79 -14.40 16.57
C VAL A 18 -5.14 -13.01 16.09
N THR A 19 -4.86 -12.03 16.93
CA THR A 19 -4.98 -10.60 16.60
C THR A 19 -3.60 -9.98 16.61
N PHE A 20 -3.33 -9.17 15.60
CA PHE A 20 -2.10 -8.38 15.51
C PHE A 20 -2.48 -6.92 15.47
N ASP A 21 -1.74 -6.11 16.21
CA ASP A 21 -1.78 -4.66 16.08
C ASP A 21 -0.62 -4.20 15.19
N ILE A 22 -0.92 -3.35 14.21
CA ILE A 22 0.07 -2.79 13.29
C ILE A 22 0.29 -1.34 13.67
N THR A 23 1.33 -1.10 14.46
CA THR A 23 1.71 0.27 14.84
C THR A 23 2.28 1.03 13.65
N ASN A 24 1.98 2.33 13.56
CA ASN A 24 2.66 3.27 12.66
C ASN A 24 2.55 2.91 11.16
N LEU A 25 1.51 2.18 10.76
CA LEU A 25 1.33 1.63 9.41
C LEU A 25 1.73 2.62 8.32
N TYR A 26 1.10 3.79 8.25
CA TYR A 26 1.35 4.77 7.19
C TYR A 26 2.78 5.31 7.16
N THR A 27 3.37 5.55 8.33
CA THR A 27 4.72 6.11 8.45
C THR A 27 5.83 5.08 8.21
N MET A 28 5.52 3.78 8.29
CA MET A 28 6.50 2.70 8.16
C MET A 28 6.44 1.93 6.83
N ILE A 29 5.54 2.29 5.91
CA ILE A 29 5.48 1.64 4.60
C ILE A 29 6.84 1.75 3.88
N PRO A 30 7.47 0.62 3.48
CA PRO A 30 8.67 0.66 2.64
C PRO A 30 8.33 1.14 1.23
N ARG A 31 9.02 2.17 0.75
CA ARG A 31 8.72 2.80 -0.55
C ARG A 31 8.83 1.86 -1.74
N HIS A 32 9.91 1.09 -1.80
CA HIS A 32 10.09 0.08 -2.85
C HIS A 32 8.97 -0.96 -2.82
N GLY A 33 8.54 -1.36 -1.63
CA GLY A 33 7.42 -2.28 -1.44
C GLY A 33 6.09 -1.69 -1.92
N ALA A 34 5.82 -0.42 -1.59
CA ALA A 34 4.62 0.29 -2.06
C ALA A 34 4.58 0.40 -3.58
N ILE A 35 5.69 0.77 -4.21
CA ILE A 35 5.82 0.86 -5.67
C ILE A 35 5.65 -0.51 -6.33
N ALA A 36 6.27 -1.57 -5.79
CA ALA A 36 6.11 -2.92 -6.29
C ALA A 36 4.66 -3.42 -6.15
N ALA A 37 4.01 -3.13 -5.02
CA ALA A 37 2.61 -3.46 -4.78
C ALA A 37 1.68 -2.74 -5.77
N LEU A 38 1.91 -1.45 -6.02
CA LEU A 38 1.18 -0.67 -7.02
C LEU A 38 1.36 -1.25 -8.43
N GLN A 39 2.61 -1.53 -8.83
CA GLN A 39 2.90 -2.10 -10.14
C GLN A 39 2.21 -3.47 -10.32
N LYS A 40 2.21 -4.31 -9.28
CA LYS A 40 1.52 -5.61 -9.28
C LYS A 40 0.00 -5.44 -9.39
N PHE A 41 -0.57 -4.51 -8.63
CA PHE A 41 -1.99 -4.20 -8.68
C PHE A 41 -2.42 -3.73 -10.08
N LEU A 42 -1.70 -2.74 -10.63
CA LEU A 42 -1.99 -2.22 -11.96
C LEU A 42 -1.79 -3.27 -13.05
N SER A 43 -0.74 -4.10 -12.97
CA SER A 43 -0.51 -5.18 -13.94
C SER A 43 -1.62 -6.24 -13.94
N LYS A 44 -2.29 -6.42 -12.79
CA LYS A 44 -3.40 -7.39 -12.65
C LYS A 44 -4.73 -6.83 -13.13
N HIS A 45 -4.95 -5.52 -13.02
CA HIS A 45 -6.29 -4.93 -13.15
C HIS A 45 -6.42 -3.87 -14.26
N ALA A 46 -5.32 -3.37 -14.81
CA ALA A 46 -5.36 -2.39 -15.89
C ALA A 46 -5.53 -3.08 -17.26
N ASP A 47 -6.63 -2.78 -17.94
CA ASP A 47 -6.85 -3.23 -19.31
C ASP A 47 -5.73 -2.72 -20.23
N ASN A 48 -5.15 -3.63 -21.02
CA ASN A 48 -4.05 -3.35 -21.94
C ASN A 48 -2.83 -2.66 -21.27
N ARG A 49 -2.60 -2.87 -19.97
CA ARG A 49 -1.52 -2.23 -19.20
C ARG A 49 -1.57 -0.70 -19.23
N ARG A 50 -2.77 -0.13 -19.30
CA ARG A 50 -2.97 1.32 -19.29
C ARG A 50 -4.12 1.73 -18.37
N ILE A 51 -4.01 2.91 -17.78
CA ILE A 51 -5.11 3.56 -17.05
C ILE A 51 -5.30 4.95 -17.66
N HIS A 52 -6.50 5.24 -18.18
CA HIS A 52 -6.81 6.51 -18.86
C HIS A 52 -5.75 6.94 -19.88
N GLY A 53 -5.21 5.98 -20.63
CA GLY A 53 -4.18 6.25 -21.63
C GLY A 53 -2.76 6.42 -21.08
N MET A 54 -2.49 6.35 -19.77
CA MET A 54 -1.13 6.28 -19.22
C MET A 54 -0.65 4.84 -19.10
N THR A 55 0.63 4.58 -19.34
CA THR A 55 1.23 3.27 -19.10
C THR A 55 1.43 3.03 -17.60
N ILE A 56 1.48 1.76 -17.20
CA ILE A 56 1.84 1.38 -15.82
C ILE A 56 3.19 1.98 -15.40
N ASP A 57 4.17 2.01 -16.30
CA ASP A 57 5.49 2.60 -16.03
C ASP A 57 5.39 4.09 -15.69
N THR A 58 4.64 4.86 -16.49
CA THR A 58 4.41 6.29 -16.22
C THR A 58 3.76 6.49 -14.85
N ILE A 59 2.70 5.74 -14.55
CA ILE A 59 2.00 5.85 -13.25
C ILE A 59 2.94 5.50 -12.09
N THR A 60 3.75 4.46 -12.27
CA THR A 60 4.71 4.00 -11.25
C THR A 60 5.82 5.02 -11.02
N ARG A 61 6.31 5.68 -12.07
CA ARG A 61 7.29 6.77 -11.97
C ARG A 61 6.71 8.00 -11.29
N LEU A 62 5.46 8.36 -11.60
CA LEU A 62 4.77 9.47 -10.93
C LEU A 62 4.55 9.19 -9.45
N ALA A 63 4.13 7.98 -9.09
CA ALA A 63 3.98 7.58 -7.69
C ALA A 63 5.33 7.62 -6.95
N ARG A 64 6.42 7.18 -7.60
CA ARG A 64 7.76 7.27 -7.03
C ARG A 64 8.19 8.71 -6.81
N LEU A 65 7.96 9.59 -7.79
CA LEU A 65 8.25 11.02 -7.68
C LEU A 65 7.58 11.60 -6.44
N VAL A 66 6.27 11.37 -6.26
CA VAL A 66 5.52 11.83 -5.08
C VAL A 66 6.14 11.32 -3.77
N LEU A 67 6.52 10.04 -3.70
CA LEU A 67 7.12 9.47 -2.49
C LEU A 67 8.52 10.03 -2.21
N ASP A 68 9.32 10.29 -3.24
CA ASP A 68 10.70 10.75 -3.12
C ASP A 68 10.77 12.26 -2.83
N THR A 69 9.79 13.03 -3.29
CA THR A 69 9.74 14.49 -3.10
C THR A 69 8.76 14.95 -2.02
N ASN A 70 8.17 14.02 -1.25
CA ASN A 70 7.23 14.41 -0.19
C ASN A 70 7.95 15.20 0.90
N CYS A 71 7.45 16.40 1.19
CA CYS A 71 7.99 17.31 2.17
C CYS A 71 6.87 17.85 3.06
N PHE A 72 7.17 18.04 4.35
CA PHE A 72 6.25 18.65 5.31
C PHE A 72 6.95 19.76 6.11
N VAL A 73 6.15 20.63 6.72
CA VAL A 73 6.64 21.75 7.52
C VAL A 73 6.35 21.50 8.99
N TYR A 74 7.38 21.68 9.83
CA TYR A 74 7.23 21.63 11.28
C TYR A 74 8.16 22.67 11.91
N ASN A 75 7.67 23.46 12.86
CA ASN A 75 8.44 24.54 13.52
C ASN A 75 9.21 25.45 12.53
N ASN A 76 8.52 25.93 11.50
CA ASN A 76 9.08 26.77 10.43
C ASN A 76 10.30 26.15 9.70
N LYS A 77 10.44 24.82 9.72
CA LYS A 77 11.47 24.08 9.01
C LYS A 77 10.83 23.08 8.05
N TYR A 78 11.44 22.94 6.89
CA TYR A 78 11.05 21.95 5.88
C TYR A 78 11.79 20.64 6.13
N TYR A 79 11.04 19.55 6.08
CA TYR A 79 11.57 18.20 6.24
C TYR A 79 11.15 17.35 5.05
N GLN A 80 12.11 16.69 4.44
CA GLN A 80 11.83 15.64 3.48
C GLN A 80 11.45 14.37 4.23
N GLN A 81 10.30 13.81 3.90
CA GLN A 81 9.94 12.50 4.39
C GLN A 81 10.82 11.46 3.69
N ILE A 82 11.37 10.48 4.43
CA ILE A 82 12.29 9.45 3.88
C ILE A 82 11.71 8.03 3.90
N ARG A 83 10.56 7.83 4.56
CA ARG A 83 9.87 6.52 4.67
C ARG A 83 8.37 6.73 4.87
N GLY A 84 7.58 5.68 4.65
CA GLY A 84 6.12 5.77 4.72
C GLY A 84 5.49 6.26 3.43
N GLY A 85 4.16 6.30 3.43
CA GLY A 85 3.37 6.90 2.34
C GLY A 85 3.45 8.43 2.36
N ALA A 86 3.20 9.07 1.21
CA ALA A 86 3.07 10.51 1.17
C ALA A 86 1.87 10.96 2.01
N MET A 87 2.13 11.82 3.00
CA MET A 87 1.17 12.43 3.92
C MET A 87 1.51 13.91 4.09
#